data_AF-A0A846DI49-F1
#
_entry.id   AF-A0A846DI49-F1
#
_cell.length_a   1.000
_cell.length_b   1.000
_cell.length_c   1.000
_cell.angle_alpha   90.00
_cell.angle_beta   90.00
_cell.angle_gamma   90.00
#
_symmetry.space_group_name_H-M   'P 1'
#
loop_
_entity.id
_entity.type
_entity.pdbx_description
1 polymer ?
#
loop_
_entity_poly.entity_id
_entity_poly.type
_entity_poly.pdbx_seq_one_letter_code
_entity_poly.pdbx_strand_id
1 'polypeptide(L)' 'MIILVDYNLTGYIVLFQGTLVAGGWLDLLPIRFITLKEAGLDADTSDRVIWKFAQSHQLPFTLNC' A
#
# COMPACT_ATOMS: atom_id res chain seq x y z
N MET A 1 2.27 3.13 -10.42
CA MET A 1 1.46 2.13 -9.70
C MET A 1 1.37 2.53 -8.24
N ILE A 2 0.17 2.50 -7.67
CA ILE A 2 -0.07 2.87 -6.27
C ILE A 2 -0.44 1.59 -5.52
N ILE A 3 0.23 1.31 -4.41
CA ILE A 3 -0.02 0.17 -3.54
C ILE A 3 -0.59 0.70 -2.24
N LEU A 4 -1.77 0.20 -1.87
CA LEU A 4 -2.43 0.56 -0.62
C LEU A 4 -1.85 -0.31 0.50
N VAL A 5 -1.32 0.32 1.54
CA VAL A 5 -0.62 -0.36 2.63
C VAL A 5 -1.40 -0.28 3.92
N ASP A 6 -1.53 -1.43 4.55
CA ASP A 6 -2.17 -1.59 5.84
C ASP A 6 -1.39 -0.89 6.97
N TYR A 7 -2.09 -0.55 8.05
CA TYR A 7 -1.50 0.06 9.24
C TYR A 7 -0.39 -0.82 9.84
N ASN A 8 -0.57 -2.13 9.85
CA ASN A 8 0.41 -3.09 10.37
C ASN A 8 1.67 -3.18 9.49
N LEU A 9 1.53 -2.87 8.19
CA LEU A 9 2.62 -2.85 7.24
C LEU A 9 3.29 -1.48 7.12
N THR A 10 2.74 -0.44 7.76
CA THR A 10 3.25 0.94 7.66
C THR A 10 4.71 1.04 8.13
N GLY A 11 5.08 0.32 9.19
CA GLY A 11 6.48 0.25 9.66
C GLY A 11 7.42 -0.47 8.70
N TYR A 12 6.90 -1.36 7.85
CA TYR A 12 7.68 -2.11 6.86
C TYR A 12 7.79 -1.41 5.51
N ILE A 13 7.01 -0.34 5.26
CA ILE A 13 7.04 0.42 4.00
C ILE A 13 8.45 0.87 3.66
N VAL A 14 9.19 1.39 4.64
CA VAL A 14 10.56 1.88 4.44
C VAL A 14 11.49 0.76 3.97
N LEU A 15 11.32 -0.44 4.51
CA LEU A 15 12.13 -1.60 4.16
C LEU A 15 11.78 -2.15 2.77
N PHE A 16 10.48 -2.17 2.43
CA PHE A 16 10.00 -2.51 1.08
C PHE A 16 10.47 -1.49 0.03
N GLN A 17 10.35 -0.20 0.31
CA GLN A 17 10.86 0.86 -0.55
C GLN A 17 12.38 0.74 -0.73
N GLY A 18 13.13 0.54 0.35
CA GLY A 18 14.58 0.33 0.29
C GLY A 18 14.96 -0.85 -0.59
N THR A 19 14.22 -1.95 -0.50
CA THR A 19 14.43 -3.15 -1.34
C THR A 19 14.14 -2.87 -2.81
N LEU A 20 13.05 -2.16 -3.11
CA LEU A 20 12.69 -1.79 -4.50
C LEU A 20 13.68 -0.80 -5.11
N VAL A 21 14.16 0.18 -4.33
CA VAL A 21 15.21 1.12 -4.73
C VAL A 21 16.50 0.35 -5.02
N ALA A 22 16.94 -0.52 -4.10
CA ALA A 22 18.15 -1.31 -4.27
C ALA A 22 18.09 -2.24 -5.48
N GLY A 23 16.90 -2.74 -5.82
CA GLY A 23 16.67 -3.54 -7.02
C GLY A 23 16.48 -2.74 -8.32
N GLY A 24 16.53 -1.41 -8.29
CA GLY A 24 16.32 -0.55 -9.48
C GLY A 24 14.88 -0.54 -10.02
N TRP A 25 13.91 -1.03 -9.25
CA TRP A 25 12.53 -1.17 -9.72
C TRP A 25 11.82 0.17 -9.86
N LEU A 26 12.20 1.17 -9.05
CA LEU A 26 11.63 2.51 -9.14
C LEU A 26 12.01 3.25 -10.44
N ASP A 27 13.14 2.89 -11.04
CA ASP A 27 13.58 3.44 -12.33
C ASP A 27 12.78 2.84 -13.50
N LEU A 28 12.27 1.62 -13.32
CA LEU A 28 11.48 0.90 -14.31
C LEU A 28 9.98 1.21 -14.20
N LEU A 29 9.47 1.32 -12.97
CA LEU A 29 8.07 1.58 -12.70
C LEU A 29 7.92 2.55 -11.51
N PRO A 30 7.14 3.64 -11.65
CA PRO A 30 6.89 4.55 -10.55
C PRO A 30 5.94 3.89 -9.54
N ILE A 31 6.48 3.23 -8.51
CA ILE A 31 5.72 2.59 -7.43
C ILE A 31 5.59 3.58 -6.28
N ARG A 32 4.37 3.85 -5.83
CA ARG A 32 4.06 4.67 -4.65
C ARG A 32 3.27 3.85 -3.65
N PHE A 33 3.63 3.97 -2.39
CA PHE A 33 2.87 3.37 -1.29
C PHE A 33 2.03 4.46 -0.65
N ILE A 34 0.76 4.17 -0.43
CA ILE A 34 -0.19 5.07 0.25
C ILE A 34 -0.77 4.31 1.43
N THR A 35 -0.75 4.93 2.60
CA THR A 35 -1.36 4.36 3.80
C THR A 35 -2.87 4.52 3.78
N LEU A 36 -3.59 3.66 4.51
CA LEU A 36 -5.04 3.80 4.70
C LEU A 36 -5.43 5.22 5.16
N LYS A 37 -4.65 5.78 6.08
CA LYS A 37 -4.85 7.14 6.60
C LYS A 37 -4.72 8.22 5.53
N GLU A 38 -3.73 8.11 4.63
CA GLU A 38 -3.56 9.04 3.51
C GLU A 38 -4.64 8.86 2.44
N ALA A 39 -5.20 7.66 2.30
CA ALA A 39 -6.35 7.39 1.45
C ALA A 39 -7.69 7.89 2.06
N GLY A 40 -7.66 8.45 3.28
CA GLY A 40 -8.85 8.92 4.00
C GLY A 40 -9.67 7.80 4.63
N LEU A 41 -9.10 6.60 4.75
CA LEU A 41 -9.70 5.45 5.42
C LEU A 41 -9.24 5.40 6.88
N ASP A 42 -10.19 5.20 7.78
CA ASP A 42 -9.88 5.08 9.21
C ASP A 42 -9.22 3.73 9.48
N ALA A 43 -8.31 3.67 10.46
CA ALA A 43 -7.57 2.44 10.77
C ALA A 43 -8.48 1.32 11.32
N ASP A 44 -9.64 1.68 11.86
CA ASP A 44 -10.66 0.76 12.38
C ASP A 44 -11.69 0.35 11.30
N THR A 45 -11.46 0.76 10.04
CA THR A 45 -12.31 0.41 8.91
C THR A 45 -12.16 -1.06 8.59
N SER A 46 -13.28 -1.80 8.54
CA SER A 46 -13.27 -3.22 8.18
C SER A 46 -12.54 -3.49 6.85
N ASP A 47 -11.71 -4.53 6.83
CA ASP A 47 -10.97 -5.01 5.64
C ASP A 47 -11.84 -5.15 4.40
N ARG A 48 -13.14 -5.44 4.56
CA ARG A 48 -14.09 -5.55 3.46
C ARG A 48 -14.37 -4.20 2.79
N VAL A 49 -14.40 -3.12 3.55
CA VAL A 49 -14.56 -1.75 3.03
C VAL A 49 -13.26 -1.30 2.38
N ILE A 50 -12.13 -1.61 2.99
CA ILE A 50 -10.79 -1.37 2.43
C ILE A 50 -10.63 -2.09 1.08
N TRP A 51 -11.05 -3.36 1.00
CA TRP A 51 -10.98 -4.15 -0.23
C TRP A 51 -11.92 -3.62 -1.32
N LYS A 52 -13.13 -3.18 -0.96
CA LYS A 52 -14.04 -2.51 -1.90
C LYS A 52 -13.46 -1.19 -2.43
N PHE A 53 -12.83 -0.42 -1.57
CA PHE A 53 -12.14 0.81 -1.96
C PHE A 53 -10.99 0.50 -2.92
N ALA A 54 -10.12 -0.45 -2.57
CA ALA A 54 -9.02 -0.88 -3.43
C ALA A 54 -9.51 -1.39 -4.80
N GLN A 55 -10.57 -2.19 -4.86
CA GLN A 55 -11.18 -2.62 -6.12
C GLN A 55 -11.76 -1.47 -6.93
N SER A 56 -12.47 -0.54 -6.27
CA SER A 56 -13.05 0.63 -6.94
C SER A 56 -11.98 1.55 -7.54
N HIS A 57 -10.77 1.54 -6.99
CA HIS A 57 -9.64 2.34 -7.44
C HIS A 57 -8.57 1.55 -8.21
N GLN A 58 -8.83 0.27 -8.52
CA GLN A 58 -7.86 -0.64 -9.17
C GLN A 58 -6.48 -0.69 -8.47
N LEU A 59 -6.46 -0.55 -7.15
CA LEU A 59 -5.24 -0.54 -6.35
C LEU A 59 -4.90 -1.97 -5.89
N PRO A 60 -3.67 -2.46 -6.12
CA PRO A 60 -3.18 -3.64 -5.43
C PRO A 60 -3.13 -3.41 -3.91
N PHE A 61 -3.78 -4.29 -3.14
CA PHE A 61 -3.83 -4.28 -1.68
C PHE A 61 -3.10 -5.52 -1.13
N THR A 62 -2.18 -5.32 -0.18
CA THR A 62 -1.42 -6.38 0.46
C THR A 62 -1.77 -6.47 1.95
N LEU A 63 -2.37 -7.58 2.37
CA LEU A 63 -2.58 -7.98 3.77
C LEU A 63 -1.45 -8.93 4.19
N ASN A 64 -0.98 -8.80 5.44
CA ASN A 64 -0.18 -9.84 6.09
C ASN A 64 -1.13 -10.67 6.94
N CYS A 65 -1.49 -11.87 6.47
CA CYS A 65 -2.23 -12.86 7.26
C CYS A 65 -1.27 -13.66 8.15
#